data_AF-A0A380CAF3-F1
#
_entry.id   AF-A0A380CAF3-F1
#
_cell.length_a   1.000
_cell.length_b   1.000
_cell.length_c   1.000
_cell.angle_alpha   90.00
_cell.angle_beta   90.00
_cell.angle_gamma   90.00
#
_symmetry.space_group_name_H-M   'P 1'
#
loop_
_entity.id
_entity.type
_entity.pdbx_description
1 polymer ?
#
loop_
_entity_poly.entity_id
_entity_poly.type
_entity_poly.pdbx_seq_one_letter_code
_entity_poly.pdbx_strand_id
1 'polypeptide(L)'
;MAKSLSPIQPALTDENYCMGLLSIDENADLLDATQWHKASKPVMTSCYEHGVYGAGHNSFTLAEDGETDLLVYHARTYTEIEGDPLWDPNRHTYVKAFTLE
;
A
#
# COMPACT_ATOMS: atom_id res chain seq x y z
N MET A 1 -5.58 17.09 -5.28
CA MET A 1 -4.30 16.35 -5.48
C MET A 1 -4.60 14.98 -6.09
N ALA A 2 -3.95 14.58 -7.18
CA ALA A 2 -3.96 13.18 -7.58
C ALA A 2 -2.90 12.43 -6.77
N LYS A 3 -3.31 11.36 -6.07
CA LYS A 3 -2.44 10.54 -5.22
C LYS A 3 -2.47 9.11 -5.78
N SER A 4 -1.31 8.60 -6.17
CA SER A 4 -1.14 7.19 -6.55
C SER A 4 -0.33 6.51 -5.46
N LEU A 5 -0.96 5.56 -4.75
CA LEU A 5 -0.18 4.59 -3.99
C LEU A 5 0.39 3.59 -4.98
N SER A 6 1.69 3.68 -5.17
CA SER A 6 2.45 2.79 -6.04
C SER A 6 3.29 1.90 -5.14
N PRO A 7 3.47 0.60 -5.46
CA PRO A 7 4.47 -0.22 -4.79
C PRO A 7 5.84 0.45 -4.99
N ILE A 8 6.40 1.05 -3.94
CA ILE A 8 7.83 1.33 -3.92
C ILE A 8 8.44 0.03 -3.41
N GLN A 9 9.13 -0.68 -4.30
CA GLN A 9 9.76 -1.99 -4.08
C GLN A 9 10.32 -2.16 -2.65
N PRO A 10 10.12 -3.35 -2.06
CA PRO A 10 11.06 -4.42 -2.36
C PRO A 10 10.48 -5.48 -3.30
N ALA A 11 11.37 -6.10 -4.07
CA ALA A 11 11.09 -7.04 -5.14
C ALA A 11 10.59 -8.42 -4.66
N LEU A 12 10.29 -8.58 -3.37
CA LEU A 12 9.85 -9.81 -2.75
C LEU A 12 8.52 -9.56 -2.04
N THR A 13 7.54 -10.43 -2.25
CA THR A 13 6.26 -10.40 -1.52
C THR A 13 6.42 -11.08 -0.16
N ASP A 14 7.39 -10.62 0.62
CA ASP A 14 7.72 -11.06 1.97
C ASP A 14 7.38 -9.95 3.00
N GLU A 15 7.86 -10.05 4.23
CA GLU A 15 7.61 -9.08 5.29
C GLU A 15 8.18 -7.67 5.01
N ASN A 16 9.03 -7.50 4.01
CA ASN A 16 9.56 -6.19 3.61
C ASN A 16 8.61 -5.44 2.66
N TYR A 17 7.59 -6.12 2.11
CA TYR A 17 6.65 -5.49 1.19
C TYR A 17 5.97 -4.28 1.85
N CYS A 18 6.02 -3.14 1.16
CA CYS A 18 5.55 -1.86 1.67
C CYS A 18 4.94 -1.00 0.55
N MET A 19 4.21 0.03 0.94
CA MET A 19 3.58 0.96 0.01
C MET A 19 4.28 2.30 -0.01
N GLY A 20 4.46 2.82 -1.22
CA GLY A 20 4.92 4.17 -1.45
C GLY A 20 3.82 5.08 -1.95
N LEU A 21 4.13 6.37 -2.05
CA LEU A 21 3.19 7.39 -2.52
C LEU A 21 3.88 8.30 -3.54
N LEU A 22 3.22 8.48 -4.68
CA LEU A 22 3.44 9.58 -5.60
C LEU A 22 2.27 10.56 -5.48
N SER A 23 2.56 11.84 -5.35
CA SER A 23 1.55 12.91 -5.31
C SER A 23 1.86 13.99 -6.33
N ILE A 24 0.81 14.54 -6.93
CA ILE A 24 0.87 15.64 -7.89
C ILE A 24 -0.30 16.60 -7.63
N ASP A 25 -0.11 17.88 -7.95
CA ASP A 25 -1.21 18.85 -7.96
C ASP A 25 -2.29 18.39 -8.95
N GLU A 26 -3.57 18.56 -8.60
CA GLU A 26 -4.65 18.08 -9.46
C GLU A 26 -4.79 18.85 -10.77
N ASN A 27 -4.22 20.04 -10.85
CA ASN A 27 -4.25 20.89 -12.04
C ASN A 27 -2.93 20.83 -12.83
N ALA A 28 -1.95 20.03 -12.42
CA ALA A 28 -0.67 19.88 -13.11
C ALA A 28 -0.75 18.90 -14.29
N ASP A 29 0.23 18.98 -15.19
CA ASP A 29 0.37 18.02 -16.29
C ASP A 29 0.85 16.66 -15.76
N LEU A 30 -0.05 15.67 -15.79
CA LEU A 30 0.24 14.31 -15.34
C LEU A 30 1.36 13.63 -16.14
N LEU A 31 1.63 14.07 -17.37
CA LEU A 31 2.67 13.51 -18.23
C LEU A 31 4.04 14.14 -17.97
N ASP A 32 4.12 15.23 -17.20
CA ASP A 32 5.38 15.83 -16.78
C ASP A 32 5.87 15.16 -15.48
N ALA A 33 6.86 14.27 -15.61
CA ALA A 33 7.46 13.56 -14.48
C ALA A 33 8.03 14.49 -13.40
N THR A 34 8.40 15.74 -13.73
CA THR A 34 8.97 16.69 -12.76
C THR A 34 7.93 17.27 -11.80
N GLN A 35 6.64 17.17 -12.15
CA GLN A 35 5.52 17.60 -11.31
C GLN A 35 5.14 16.56 -10.25
N TRP A 36 5.67 15.34 -10.35
CA TRP A 36 5.40 14.26 -9.40
C TRP A 36 6.36 14.31 -8.21
N HIS A 37 5.79 14.28 -7.00
CA HIS A 37 6.54 14.20 -5.75
C HIS A 37 6.50 12.76 -5.22
N LYS A 38 7.67 12.18 -4.98
CA LYS A 38 7.81 10.86 -4.36
C LYS A 38 8.04 11.02 -2.86
N ALA A 39 7.23 10.34 -2.05
CA ALA A 39 7.46 10.27 -0.61
C ALA A 39 8.85 9.65 -0.32
N SER A 40 9.61 10.26 0.61
CA SER A 40 10.97 9.83 0.93
C SER A 40 11.02 8.56 1.78
N LYS A 41 9.89 8.16 2.37
CA LYS A 41 9.71 6.95 3.17
C LYS A 41 8.43 6.21 2.73
N PRO A 42 8.32 4.90 2.98
CA PRO A 42 7.07 4.18 2.80
C PRO A 42 5.96 4.81 3.65
N VAL A 43 4.74 4.82 3.10
CA VAL A 43 3.54 5.32 3.80
C VAL A 43 2.77 4.20 4.50
N MET A 44 3.10 2.94 4.21
CA MET A 44 2.63 1.78 4.94
C MET A 44 3.65 0.66 4.89
N THR A 45 3.92 0.04 6.03
CA THR A 45 4.88 -1.05 6.21
C THR A 45 4.29 -2.14 7.09
N SER A 46 5.02 -3.23 7.28
CA SER A 46 4.71 -4.23 8.32
C SER A 46 4.51 -3.59 9.69
N CYS A 47 3.53 -4.12 10.43
CA CYS A 47 3.20 -3.75 11.80
C CYS A 47 3.43 -4.97 12.70
N TYR A 48 4.63 -5.05 13.28
CA TYR A 48 5.03 -6.17 14.12
C TYR A 48 4.16 -6.32 15.38
N GLU A 49 3.73 -5.20 15.97
CA GLU A 49 2.87 -5.19 17.15
C GLU A 49 1.53 -5.90 16.92
N HIS A 50 0.98 -5.78 15.71
CA HIS A 50 -0.29 -6.40 15.33
C HIS A 50 -0.13 -7.68 14.50
N GLY A 51 1.11 -8.14 14.28
CA GLY A 51 1.37 -9.34 13.48
C GLY A 51 0.93 -9.21 12.02
N VAL A 52 1.02 -8.02 11.42
CA VAL A 52 0.63 -7.78 10.01
C VAL A 52 1.88 -7.52 9.19
N TYR A 53 2.22 -8.42 8.27
CA TYR A 53 3.49 -8.39 7.54
C TYR A 53 3.30 -8.28 6.03
N GLY A 54 4.15 -7.48 5.38
CA GLY A 54 4.18 -7.35 3.93
C GLY A 54 2.93 -6.69 3.35
N ALA A 55 2.45 -5.61 3.97
CA ALA A 55 1.22 -4.95 3.56
C ALA A 55 1.39 -4.20 2.22
N GLY A 56 0.58 -4.54 1.20
CA GLY A 56 0.62 -3.82 -0.06
C GLY A 56 -0.38 -4.30 -1.12
N HIS A 57 -0.07 -3.96 -2.39
CA HIS A 57 -0.93 -4.16 -3.57
C HIS A 57 -2.35 -3.67 -3.30
N ASN A 58 -2.47 -2.43 -2.87
CA ASN A 58 -3.73 -1.90 -2.42
C ASN A 58 -4.64 -1.48 -3.58
N SER A 59 -5.90 -1.31 -3.23
CA SER A 59 -6.87 -0.50 -3.95
C SER A 59 -7.58 0.44 -2.96
N PHE A 60 -8.45 1.29 -3.49
CA PHE A 60 -9.26 2.21 -2.71
C PHE A 60 -10.73 2.04 -3.06
N THR A 61 -11.59 2.23 -2.06
CA THR A 61 -13.05 2.28 -2.22
C THR A 61 -13.63 3.18 -1.14
N LEU A 62 -14.92 3.50 -1.25
CA LEU A 62 -15.67 4.15 -0.17
C LEU A 62 -16.35 3.12 0.71
N ALA A 63 -16.57 3.46 1.98
CA ALA A 63 -17.48 2.73 2.86
C ALA A 63 -18.96 2.95 2.45
N GLU A 64 -19.87 2.25 3.12
CA GLU A 64 -21.30 2.33 2.85
C GLU A 64 -21.92 3.70 3.13
N ASP A 65 -21.25 4.55 3.92
CA ASP A 65 -21.65 5.94 4.17
C ASP A 65 -21.40 6.87 2.96
N GLY A 66 -20.59 6.43 1.99
CA GLY A 66 -20.19 7.24 0.83
C GLY A 66 -19.20 8.37 1.14
N GLU A 67 -18.68 8.46 2.36
CA GLU A 67 -17.78 9.52 2.84
C GLU A 67 -16.44 8.99 3.32
N THR A 68 -16.40 7.79 3.94
CA THR A 68 -15.18 7.23 4.51
C THR A 68 -14.33 6.54 3.45
N ASP A 69 -13.13 7.04 3.21
CA ASP A 69 -12.14 6.39 2.37
C ASP A 69 -11.60 5.10 3.01
N LEU A 70 -11.67 4.00 2.27
CA LEU A 70 -11.17 2.69 2.67
C LEU A 70 -9.94 2.29 1.85
N LEU A 71 -8.89 1.89 2.56
CA LEU A 71 -7.71 1.25 2.00
C LEU A 71 -7.92 -0.26 2.06
N VAL A 72 -7.92 -0.90 0.90
CA VAL A 72 -8.02 -2.36 0.75
C VAL A 72 -6.64 -2.88 0.35
N TYR A 73 -6.05 -3.84 1.07
CA TYR A 73 -4.70 -4.33 0.81
C TYR A 73 -4.57 -5.81 1.20
N HIS A 74 -3.48 -6.48 0.80
CA HIS A 74 -3.16 -7.80 1.34
C HIS A 74 -1.98 -7.76 2.29
N ALA A 75 -1.94 -8.71 3.23
CA ALA A 75 -0.82 -8.95 4.13
C ALA A 75 -0.82 -10.40 4.64
N ARG A 76 0.25 -10.82 5.32
CA ARG A 76 0.36 -12.10 6.05
C ARG A 76 0.33 -11.88 7.56
N THR A 77 0.14 -12.96 8.30
CA THR A 77 0.20 -12.98 9.78
C THR A 77 1.47 -13.64 10.33
N TYR A 78 2.44 -13.93 9.47
CA TYR A 78 3.74 -14.50 9.80
C TYR A 78 4.81 -14.04 8.80
N THR A 79 6.08 -14.19 9.17
CA THR A 79 7.25 -13.74 8.38
C THR A 79 7.98 -14.88 7.70
N GLU A 80 8.09 -16.05 8.34
CA GLU A 80 8.82 -17.19 7.76
C GLU A 80 7.97 -17.90 6.71
N ILE A 81 8.44 -17.87 5.45
CA ILE A 81 7.80 -18.53 4.31
C ILE A 81 8.71 -19.67 3.84
N GLU A 82 8.18 -20.89 3.82
CA GLU A 82 8.87 -22.04 3.23
C GLU A 82 8.61 -22.09 1.71
N GLY A 83 9.66 -21.98 0.90
CA GLY A 83 9.56 -22.01 -0.56
C GLY A 83 9.34 -20.63 -1.19
N ASP A 84 8.73 -20.59 -2.37
CA ASP A 84 8.49 -19.35 -3.12
C ASP A 84 7.22 -18.63 -2.59
N PRO A 85 7.33 -17.38 -2.10
CA PRO A 85 6.22 -16.59 -1.57
C PRO A 85 5.04 -16.37 -2.52
N LEU A 86 5.22 -16.54 -3.82
CA LEU A 86 4.12 -16.47 -4.79
C LEU A 86 3.10 -17.59 -4.56
N TRP A 87 3.59 -18.78 -4.19
CA TRP A 87 2.78 -20.00 -4.02
C TRP A 87 2.29 -20.22 -2.60
N ASP A 88 2.80 -19.45 -1.64
CA ASP A 88 2.23 -19.35 -0.30
C ASP A 88 0.85 -18.65 -0.35
N PRO A 89 -0.25 -19.36 -0.03
CA PRO A 89 -1.61 -18.88 -0.24
C PRO A 89 -2.12 -17.96 0.88
N ASN A 90 -1.32 -17.66 1.91
CA ASN A 90 -1.79 -17.03 3.14
C ASN A 90 -1.66 -15.50 3.13
N ARG A 91 -1.77 -14.90 1.94
CA ARG A 91 -2.03 -13.46 1.81
C ARG A 91 -3.54 -13.25 1.98
N HIS A 92 -3.92 -12.60 3.06
CA HIS A 92 -5.31 -12.27 3.35
C HIS A 92 -5.61 -10.82 2.99
N THR A 93 -6.84 -10.55 2.55
CA THR A 93 -7.32 -9.18 2.30
C THR A 93 -7.70 -8.52 3.62
N TYR A 94 -7.23 -7.29 3.81
CA TYR A 94 -7.55 -6.41 4.92
C TYR A 94 -8.16 -5.12 4.40
N VAL A 95 -8.99 -4.49 5.23
CA VAL A 95 -9.61 -3.20 4.95
C VAL A 95 -9.43 -2.30 6.18
N LYS A 96 -9.02 -1.05 5.97
CA LYS A 96 -8.99 -0.05 7.03
C LYS A 96 -9.44 1.32 6.52
N ALA A 97 -10.13 2.06 7.37
CA ALA A 97 -10.33 3.49 7.14
C ALA A 97 -8.99 4.23 7.21
N PHE A 98 -8.84 5.28 6.42
CA PHE A 98 -7.68 6.16 6.47
C PHE A 98 -8.09 7.61 6.23
N THR A 99 -7.27 8.53 6.74
CA THR A 99 -7.36 9.95 6.43
C THR A 99 -6.08 10.36 5.72
N LEU A 100 -6.23 11.18 4.68
CA LEU A 100 -5.10 11.80 4.01
C LEU A 100 -4.84 13.15 4.70
N GLU A 101 -3.78 13.22 5.49
CA GLU A 101 -3.22 14.51 5.91
C GLU A 101 -2.54 15.23 4.73
#